data_AF-A0A317YVA1-F1
#
_entry.id   AF-A0A317YVA1-F1
#
_cell.length_a   1.000
_cell.length_b   1.000
_cell.length_c   1.000
_cell.angle_alpha   90.00
_cell.angle_beta   90.00
_cell.angle_gamma   90.00
#
_symmetry.space_group_name_H-M   'P 1'
#
loop_
_entity.id
_entity.type
_entity.pdbx_description
1 polymer ?
#
loop_
_entity_poly.entity_id
_entity_poly.type
_entity_poly.pdbx_seq_one_letter_code
_entity_poly.pdbx_strand_id
1 'polypeptide(L)'
;MKTIPALAFEFKDRPGVYIDDFDGETTNVEEAVLYALKTGKKPDKEEAKKYFLEIGKFHKQRLLEMFGENAINNFDTEKWLELCNLVDVQISEEKFKEMLEND
;
A
#
# COMPACT_ATOMS: atom_id res chain seq x y z
N MET A 1 5.98 -11.09 20.61
CA MET A 1 6.70 -10.23 19.64
C MET A 1 6.08 -8.84 19.69
N LYS A 2 6.89 -7.80 19.57
CA LYS A 2 6.40 -6.43 19.47
C LYS A 2 5.87 -6.23 18.05
N THR A 3 4.64 -5.75 17.92
CA THR A 3 4.04 -5.43 16.63
C THR A 3 3.88 -3.94 16.47
N ILE A 4 3.81 -3.49 15.22
CA ILE A 4 3.67 -2.08 14.85
C ILE A 4 2.39 -1.93 14.03
N PRO A 5 1.53 -0.94 14.34
CA PRO A 5 0.33 -0.70 13.57
C PRO A 5 0.66 -0.15 12.18
N ALA A 6 0.04 -0.75 11.18
CA ALA A 6 0.11 -0.31 9.79
C ALA A 6 -1.27 -0.40 9.14
N LEU A 7 -1.35 0.04 7.88
CA LEU A 7 -2.51 -0.12 7.03
C LEU A 7 -2.16 -0.99 5.83
N ALA A 8 -3.10 -1.82 5.40
CA ALA A 8 -3.00 -2.65 4.20
C ALA A 8 -4.27 -2.53 3.36
N PHE A 9 -4.16 -2.74 2.05
CA PHE A 9 -5.30 -2.82 1.14
C PHE A 9 -5.85 -4.24 1.11
N GLU A 10 -7.00 -4.48 1.74
CA GLU A 10 -7.71 -5.77 1.74
C GLU A 10 -8.84 -5.78 0.72
N PHE A 11 -8.93 -6.81 -0.12
CA PHE A 11 -9.98 -6.94 -1.12
C PHE A 11 -11.37 -7.03 -0.49
N LYS A 12 -12.31 -6.18 -0.95
CA LYS A 12 -13.69 -6.09 -0.40
C LYS A 12 -14.48 -7.39 -0.52
N ASP A 13 -14.21 -8.16 -1.57
CA ASP A 13 -14.90 -9.42 -1.87
C ASP A 13 -14.23 -10.63 -1.20
N ARG A 14 -13.00 -10.48 -0.71
CA ARG A 14 -12.16 -11.57 -0.17
C ARG A 14 -11.41 -11.11 1.09
N PRO A 15 -12.06 -11.13 2.26
CA PRO A 15 -11.42 -10.81 3.52
C PRO A 15 -10.19 -11.68 3.79
N GLY A 16 -9.12 -11.08 4.31
CA GLY A 16 -7.82 -11.73 4.53
C GLY A 16 -6.93 -11.85 3.29
N VAL A 17 -7.35 -11.32 2.14
CA VAL A 17 -6.53 -11.22 0.93
C VAL A 17 -6.18 -9.75 0.71
N TYR A 18 -4.88 -9.48 0.55
CA TYR A 18 -4.31 -8.13 0.43
C TYR A 18 -3.65 -7.92 -0.93
N ILE A 19 -3.48 -6.67 -1.35
CA ILE A 19 -2.59 -6.33 -2.46
C ILE A 19 -1.14 -6.62 -2.04
N ASP A 20 -0.42 -7.36 -2.88
CA ASP A 20 1.00 -7.70 -2.68
C ASP A 20 1.94 -6.56 -3.11
N ASP A 21 3.06 -6.39 -2.41
CA ASP A 21 4.05 -5.33 -2.68
C ASP A 21 4.77 -5.47 -4.04
N PHE A 22 4.82 -6.68 -4.60
CA PHE A 22 5.50 -7.01 -5.86
C PHE A 22 4.56 -7.33 -7.03
N ASP A 23 3.35 -6.75 -7.02
CA ASP A 23 2.21 -7.05 -7.90
C ASP A 23 1.51 -8.37 -7.58
N GLY A 24 0.18 -8.31 -7.49
CA GLY A 24 -0.69 -9.47 -7.27
C GLY A 24 -1.42 -9.41 -5.94
N GLU A 25 -1.58 -10.57 -5.31
CA GLU A 25 -2.39 -10.74 -4.12
C GLU A 25 -1.70 -11.68 -3.14
N THR A 26 -1.82 -11.40 -1.85
CA THR A 26 -1.22 -12.22 -0.80
C THR A 26 -2.15 -12.40 0.39
N THR A 27 -2.01 -13.51 1.10
CA THR A 27 -2.62 -13.70 2.44
C THR A 27 -1.64 -13.42 3.57
N ASN A 28 -0.38 -13.14 3.24
CA ASN A 28 0.65 -12.77 4.21
C ASN A 28 0.70 -11.24 4.33
N VAL A 29 0.30 -10.72 5.50
CA VAL A 29 0.26 -9.28 5.74
C VAL A 29 1.64 -8.62 5.69
N GLU A 30 2.72 -9.36 5.96
CA GLU A 30 4.10 -8.85 5.90
C GLU A 30 4.59 -8.68 4.45
N GLU A 31 3.92 -9.28 3.47
CA GLU A 31 4.19 -9.17 2.03
C GLU A 31 3.25 -8.18 1.33
N ALA A 32 2.26 -7.65 2.03
CA ALA A 32 1.29 -6.73 1.46
C ALA A 32 1.92 -5.35 1.19
N VAL A 33 1.26 -4.57 0.32
CA VAL A 33 1.48 -3.11 0.25
C VAL A 33 1.05 -2.51 1.60
N LEU A 34 2.04 -1.99 2.33
CA LEU A 34 1.87 -1.49 3.69
C LEU A 34 2.07 0.02 3.78
N TYR A 35 1.31 0.65 4.67
CA TYR A 35 1.54 2.03 5.08
C TYR A 35 1.70 2.12 6.59
N ALA A 36 2.87 2.54 7.05
CA ALA A 36 3.19 2.72 8.46
C ALA A 36 3.82 4.11 8.68
N LEU A 37 3.56 4.72 9.83
CA LEU A 37 4.22 5.97 10.20
C LEU A 37 5.61 5.67 10.76
N LYS A 38 6.63 6.47 10.38
CA LYS A 38 8.01 6.36 10.94
C LYS A 38 8.07 6.40 12.46
N THR A 39 7.07 7.02 13.09
CA THR A 39 6.93 7.09 14.55
C THR A 39 6.47 5.79 15.20
N GLY A 40 6.04 4.79 14.42
CA GLY A 40 5.41 3.55 14.88
C GLY A 40 3.99 3.74 15.43
N LYS A 41 3.41 4.94 15.32
CA LYS A 41 2.02 5.22 15.72
C LYS A 41 1.04 4.72 14.67
N LYS A 42 -0.19 4.45 15.11
CA LYS A 42 -1.29 4.07 14.21
C LYS A 42 -1.52 5.17 13.15
N PRO A 43 -1.46 4.83 11.85
CA PRO A 43 -1.75 5.79 10.80
C PRO A 43 -3.23 6.16 10.73
N ASP A 44 -3.54 7.37 10.29
CA ASP A 44 -4.91 7.76 9.94
C ASP A 44 -5.28 7.26 8.54
N LYS A 45 -6.47 6.66 8.41
CA LYS A 45 -6.91 6.05 7.14
C LYS A 45 -7.23 7.09 6.08
N GLU A 46 -7.79 8.24 6.45
CA GLU A 46 -8.15 9.28 5.47
C GLU A 46 -6.90 10.01 4.99
N GLU A 47 -5.92 10.24 5.85
CA GLU A 47 -4.60 10.75 5.46
C GLU A 47 -3.87 9.76 4.54
N ALA A 48 -3.85 8.47 4.89
CA ALA A 48 -3.23 7.44 4.05
C ALA A 48 -3.89 7.35 2.67
N LYS A 49 -5.23 7.38 2.58
CA LYS A 49 -5.94 7.40 1.29
C LYS A 49 -5.53 8.59 0.43
N LYS A 50 -5.43 9.79 1.02
CA LYS A 50 -4.98 10.99 0.29
C LYS A 50 -3.55 10.82 -0.23
N TYR A 51 -2.65 10.32 0.62
CA TYR A 51 -1.28 10.03 0.24
C TYR A 51 -1.23 9.07 -0.96
N PHE A 52 -1.90 7.93 -0.90
CA PHE A 52 -1.93 6.95 -2.00
C PHE A 52 -2.50 7.53 -3.30
N LEU A 53 -3.56 8.35 -3.22
CA LEU A 53 -4.12 9.03 -4.39
C LEU A 53 -3.13 10.04 -5.00
N GLU A 54 -2.39 10.77 -4.19
CA GLU A 54 -1.38 11.73 -4.66
C GLU A 54 -0.20 11.01 -5.35
N ILE A 55 0.35 9.97 -4.72
CA ILE A 55 1.47 9.23 -5.31
C ILE A 55 1.05 8.45 -6.56
N GLY A 56 -0.17 7.92 -6.61
CA GLY A 56 -0.69 7.24 -7.80
C GLY A 56 -0.83 8.17 -8.99
N LYS A 57 -1.30 9.41 -8.77
CA LYS A 57 -1.36 10.45 -9.81
C LYS A 57 0.03 10.83 -10.30
N PHE A 58 0.98 11.02 -9.39
CA PHE A 58 2.36 11.32 -9.74
C PHE A 58 2.99 10.18 -10.56
N HIS A 59 2.82 8.93 -10.12
CA HIS A 59 3.34 7.76 -10.81
C HIS A 59 2.75 7.62 -12.22
N LYS A 60 1.43 7.78 -12.36
CA LYS A 60 0.74 7.78 -13.66
C LYS A 60 1.28 8.85 -14.59
N GLN A 61 1.48 10.07 -14.09
CA GLN A 61 2.06 11.15 -14.89
C GLN A 61 3.48 10.82 -15.35
N ARG A 62 4.33 10.30 -14.46
CA ARG A 62 5.71 9.92 -14.77
C ARG A 62 5.78 8.81 -15.82
N LEU A 63 4.90 7.81 -15.72
CA LEU A 63 4.82 6.74 -16.72
C LEU A 63 4.41 7.29 -18.10
N LEU A 64 3.44 8.19 -18.16
CA LEU A 64 3.03 8.85 -19.41
C LEU A 64 4.17 9.68 -20.02
N GLU A 65 4.94 10.40 -19.21
CA GLU A 65 6.10 11.18 -19.66
C GLU A 65 7.22 10.29 -20.23
N MET A 66 7.44 9.10 -19.65
CA MET A 66 8.52 8.19 -20.05
C MET A 66 8.15 7.27 -21.21
N PHE A 67 6.91 6.79 -21.26
CA PHE A 67 6.48 5.71 -22.16
C PHE A 67 5.32 6.09 -23.08
N GLY A 68 4.78 7.31 -22.94
CA GLY A 68 3.66 7.79 -23.74
C GLY A 68 2.36 7.03 -23.47
N GLU A 69 1.47 7.00 -24.45
CA GLU A 69 0.13 6.40 -24.34
C GLU A 69 0.14 4.88 -24.12
N ASN A 70 1.26 4.20 -24.38
CA ASN A 70 1.42 2.76 -24.18
C ASN A 70 1.87 2.37 -22.76
N ALA A 71 1.94 3.34 -21.83
CA ALA A 71 2.30 3.08 -20.45
C ALA A 71 1.32 2.11 -19.78
N ILE A 72 1.83 0.97 -19.30
CA ILE A 72 1.09 0.06 -18.41
C ILE A 72 1.29 0.58 -16.99
N ASN A 73 0.19 0.91 -16.31
CA ASN A 73 0.21 1.35 -14.91
C ASN A 73 -0.48 0.33 -14.01
N ASN A 74 0.31 -0.50 -13.34
CA ASN A 74 -0.21 -1.43 -12.31
C ASN A 74 -0.40 -0.73 -10.95
N PHE A 75 0.20 0.45 -10.78
CA PHE A 75 0.08 1.28 -9.59
C PHE A 75 -1.08 2.29 -9.71
N ASP A 76 -2.28 1.75 -9.93
CA ASP A 76 -3.52 2.54 -10.00
C ASP A 76 -4.22 2.56 -8.63
N THR A 77 -3.81 3.51 -7.79
CA THR A 77 -4.31 3.62 -6.42
C THR A 77 -5.78 4.06 -6.34
N GLU A 78 -6.31 4.73 -7.37
CA GLU A 78 -7.76 4.99 -7.48
C GLU A 78 -8.49 3.65 -7.62
N LYS A 79 -8.01 2.77 -8.49
CA LYS A 79 -8.58 1.43 -8.66
C LYS A 79 -8.46 0.58 -7.40
N TRP A 80 -7.33 0.67 -6.69
CA TRP A 80 -7.15 -0.05 -5.43
C TRP A 80 -8.21 0.35 -4.40
N LEU A 81 -8.53 1.64 -4.27
CA LEU A 81 -9.57 2.12 -3.33
C LEU A 81 -10.99 1.72 -3.74
N GLU A 82 -11.24 1.48 -5.03
CA GLU A 82 -12.50 0.88 -5.49
C GLU A 82 -12.63 -0.58 -5.07
N LEU A 83 -11.54 -1.36 -5.22
CA LEU A 83 -11.54 -2.81 -5.00
C LEU A 83 -11.31 -3.21 -3.54
N CYS A 84 -10.61 -2.37 -2.78
CA CYS A 84 -10.10 -2.71 -1.45
C CYS A 84 -10.61 -1.76 -0.35
N ASN A 85 -10.66 -2.28 0.87
CA ASN A 85 -10.73 -1.50 2.09
C ASN A 85 -9.31 -1.26 2.61
N LEU A 86 -9.06 -0.06 3.14
CA LEU A 86 -7.84 0.20 3.90
C LEU A 86 -8.06 -0.25 5.36
N VAL A 87 -7.44 -1.36 5.74
CA VAL A 87 -7.68 -2.03 7.03
C VAL A 87 -6.50 -1.86 7.99
N ASP A 88 -6.80 -1.91 9.29
CA ASP A 88 -5.76 -1.84 10.32
C ASP A 88 -5.11 -3.22 10.45
N VAL A 89 -3.78 -3.25 10.36
CA VAL A 89 -3.00 -4.48 10.51
C VAL A 89 -1.89 -4.31 11.55
N GLN A 90 -1.28 -5.42 11.93
CA GLN A 90 -0.13 -5.48 12.82
C GLN A 90 1.01 -6.15 12.06
N ILE A 91 2.14 -5.46 11.94
CA ILE A 91 3.35 -6.00 11.30
C ILE A 91 4.46 -6.22 12.32
N SER A 92 5.40 -7.08 11.97
CA SER A 92 6.59 -7.35 12.76
C SER A 92 7.50 -6.11 12.89
N GLU A 93 8.31 -6.07 13.95
CA GLU A 93 9.32 -5.02 14.09
C GLU A 93 10.40 -5.15 13.00
N GLU A 94 10.70 -6.37 12.58
CA GLU A 94 11.60 -6.68 11.47
C GLU A 94 11.10 -6.06 10.16
N LYS A 95 9.84 -6.30 9.77
CA LYS A 95 9.27 -5.69 8.56
C LYS A 95 9.22 -4.17 8.62
N PHE A 96 8.88 -3.62 9.78
CA PHE A 96 8.89 -2.17 9.94
C PHE A 96 10.30 -1.57 9.75
N LYS A 97 11.36 -2.24 10.22
CA LYS A 97 12.74 -1.80 9.98
C LYS A 97 13.11 -1.88 8.50
N GLU A 98 12.75 -2.96 7.83
CA GLU A 98 12.94 -3.11 6.37
C GLU A 98 12.27 -1.97 5.60
N MET A 99 11.04 -1.62 5.95
CA MET A 99 10.32 -0.49 5.33
C MET A 99 11.05 0.84 5.53
N LEU A 100 11.70 1.07 6.68
CA LEU A 100 12.44 2.31 6.94
C LEU A 100 13.78 2.41 6.21
N GLU A 101 14.39 1.27 5.88
CA GLU A 101 15.64 1.23 5.11
C GLU A 101 15.41 1.51 3.62
N ASN A 102 14.19 1.24 3.12
CA ASN A 102 13.80 1.37 1.71
C ASN A 102 13.10 2.71 1.35
N ASP A 103 12.88 3.61 2.33
CA ASP A 103 12.11 4.86 2.20
C ASP A 103 12.98 6.12 2.17
#